data_AF-A0A9P0NRX6-F1
#
_entry.id   AF-A0A9P0NRX6-F1
#
_cell.length_a   1.000
_cell.length_b   1.000
_cell.length_c   1.000
_cell.angle_alpha   90.00
_cell.angle_beta   90.00
_cell.angle_gamma   90.00
#
_symmetry.space_group_name_H-M   'P 1'
#
loop_
_entity.id
_entity.type
_entity.pdbx_description
1 polymer ?
#
loop_
_entity_poly.entity_id
_entity_poly.type
_entity_poly.pdbx_seq_one_letter_code
_entity_poly.pdbx_strand_id
1 'polypeptide(L)'
;MSSVDGGLDDDTSGVPEYGWKVDFDHQFPDPRTPNYIPRIKQILQLLPLIIRYLFYMLLCFLKGQKPIMDFFFPIKSKHMYGVPLGGIGGGTIGRGFKGEFCRYQIVPGMYEYETVQANQFIINIQNSENITVYNNVLSCLKCNNKTLYNWKWDFPSNQCKYTGLYPRSWTEYLIPEFNIKLICKQISPIIPHNYKDSCIPGGVFIWSVENNSNEQYSVSLTFTFASGNGISAYNTDQASCEPFNLNEDGIEVAGSLIHNCFKEMKCTYVIGGLIKEGTAFSQLNFDPKSNGMTISKSLNLFGELRDMQLGHSNLYMRKEEVASAVCLKQCLLPNTLVTYEFGLFIDMPKIKFPKSNTEYFRYYTKFFDNNGTAGPKIMHYSMQNFKNWEKEIENWQNPILNNSLLPDWYKSAIFNEVYFVADGGSVWLLPLKEDSERLDITDPRYQYGYFGYLEGHEYRMYNTYDVHFYASFTLAKLWPKLQASIQYMFRDTIDNSLNITRKHLSCGTSGLRKYKYSVPHDLGDPEEDPFNLVNAYLVHDVSEWRDLNLKFVLQCYRDYIMFGDNKYLADMYPQIKNVMEKSLTWDTNGDGMIENSGTADQTFDTWIMTGIR
;
A
#
# COMPACT_ATOMS: atom_id res chain seq x y z
N MET A 1 23.98 -25.30 40.88
CA MET A 1 23.51 -24.31 41.87
C MET A 1 23.41 -22.97 41.14
N SER A 2 22.26 -22.30 41.33
CA SER A 2 21.78 -21.04 40.74
C SER A 2 21.63 -20.98 39.22
N SER A 3 20.48 -21.48 38.77
CA SER A 3 19.72 -20.98 37.63
C SER A 3 19.44 -19.48 37.79
N VAL A 4 19.73 -18.70 36.76
CA VAL A 4 19.20 -17.34 36.60
C VAL A 4 18.14 -17.44 35.51
N ASP A 5 16.90 -17.63 35.96
CA ASP A 5 15.71 -17.32 35.18
C ASP A 5 15.71 -15.81 34.92
N GLY A 6 16.07 -15.43 33.71
CA GLY A 6 15.76 -14.10 33.18
C GLY A 6 14.32 -14.14 32.68
N GLY A 7 13.37 -13.82 33.58
CA GLY A 7 12.01 -13.49 33.19
C GLY A 7 12.06 -12.37 32.16
N LEU A 8 11.60 -12.68 30.94
CA LEU A 8 11.18 -11.68 29.99
C LEU A 8 9.92 -11.06 30.60
N ASP A 9 10.06 -9.86 31.16
CA ASP A 9 8.91 -9.00 31.44
C ASP A 9 8.16 -8.79 30.13
N ASP A 10 6.98 -9.38 30.08
CA ASP A 10 5.95 -9.23 29.05
C ASP A 10 5.39 -7.80 29.19
N ASP A 11 6.13 -6.82 28.66
CA ASP A 11 5.78 -5.40 28.81
C ASP A 11 4.61 -5.00 27.88
N THR A 12 3.42 -5.34 28.36
CA THR A 12 2.19 -4.54 28.34
C THR A 12 1.88 -3.67 27.12
N SER A 13 1.49 -4.26 25.99
CA SER A 13 0.64 -3.60 24.96
C SER A 13 1.15 -2.24 24.39
N GLY A 14 2.43 -1.90 24.62
CA GLY A 14 2.93 -0.53 24.68
C GLY A 14 2.78 0.25 23.38
N VAL A 15 1.97 1.31 23.42
CA VAL A 15 1.97 2.34 22.38
C VAL A 15 3.34 3.02 22.41
N PRO A 16 4.06 3.13 21.28
CA PRO A 16 5.42 3.64 21.29
C PRO A 16 5.47 5.08 21.77
N GLU A 17 6.59 5.45 22.38
CA GLU A 17 6.86 6.83 22.78
C GLU A 17 6.82 7.78 21.57
N TYR A 18 7.45 7.35 20.47
CA TYR A 18 7.57 8.10 19.22
C TYR A 18 6.55 7.65 18.16
N GLY A 19 6.25 8.55 17.23
CA GLY A 19 5.34 8.30 16.12
C GLY A 19 4.42 9.49 15.85
N TRP A 20 3.61 9.37 14.81
CA TRP A 20 2.57 10.34 14.51
C TRP A 20 1.35 10.07 15.40
N LYS A 21 1.16 10.91 16.42
CA LYS A 21 0.08 10.78 17.41
C LYS A 21 -1.03 11.78 17.14
N VAL A 22 -2.28 11.32 17.12
CA VAL A 22 -3.44 12.16 16.83
C VAL A 22 -4.70 11.62 17.50
N ASP A 23 -5.52 12.52 18.05
CA ASP A 23 -6.83 12.19 18.60
C ASP A 23 -7.87 12.08 17.48
N PHE A 24 -8.92 11.25 17.65
CA PHE A 24 -9.92 11.06 16.58
C PHE A 24 -10.75 12.32 16.29
N ASP A 25 -10.86 13.24 17.23
CA ASP A 25 -11.55 14.52 17.06
C ASP A 25 -10.65 15.64 16.49
N HIS A 26 -9.38 15.34 16.22
CA HIS A 26 -8.45 16.29 15.62
C HIS A 26 -9.01 16.85 14.30
N GLN A 27 -8.91 18.17 14.17
CA GLN A 27 -9.25 18.91 12.97
C GLN A 27 -7.97 19.54 12.42
N PHE A 28 -7.59 19.13 11.21
CA PHE A 28 -6.43 19.71 10.57
C PHE A 28 -6.69 21.18 10.23
N PRO A 29 -5.79 22.09 10.61
CA PRO A 29 -6.00 23.53 10.42
C PRO A 29 -5.87 23.98 8.96
N ASP A 30 -5.48 23.07 8.06
CA ASP A 30 -4.97 23.40 6.75
C ASP A 30 -6.03 23.29 5.64
N PRO A 31 -6.39 24.41 4.98
CA PRO A 31 -7.33 24.43 3.87
C PRO A 31 -6.64 24.21 2.52
N ARG A 32 -5.33 23.90 2.46
CA ARG A 32 -4.59 23.77 1.19
C ARG A 32 -5.30 22.81 0.24
N THR A 33 -5.66 23.35 -0.93
CA THR A 33 -6.25 22.57 -2.02
C THR A 33 -5.25 22.46 -3.15
N PRO A 34 -5.23 21.35 -3.90
CA PRO A 34 -4.42 21.24 -5.12
C PRO A 34 -4.92 22.18 -6.24
N ASN A 35 -6.10 22.79 -6.07
CA ASN A 35 -6.66 23.75 -7.02
C ASN A 35 -5.83 25.04 -7.03
N TYR A 36 -4.98 25.18 -8.04
CA TYR A 36 -4.26 26.41 -8.34
C TYR A 36 -4.83 27.04 -9.61
N ILE A 37 -5.19 28.32 -9.55
CA ILE A 37 -5.58 29.10 -10.73
C ILE A 37 -4.41 30.02 -11.09
N PRO A 38 -3.72 29.80 -12.23
CA PRO A 38 -2.64 30.67 -12.66
C PRO A 38 -3.13 32.10 -12.92
N ARG A 39 -2.23 33.08 -12.79
CA ARG A 39 -2.52 34.48 -13.14
C ARG A 39 -2.84 34.59 -14.64
N ILE A 40 -3.65 35.56 -15.06
CA ILE A 40 -4.03 35.75 -16.48
C ILE A 40 -2.82 35.76 -17.42
N LYS A 41 -1.74 36.46 -17.04
CA LYS A 41 -0.49 36.48 -17.81
C LYS A 41 0.12 35.08 -17.99
N GLN A 42 0.08 34.24 -16.95
CA GLN A 42 0.55 32.86 -17.01
C GLN A 42 -0.39 32.01 -17.88
N ILE A 43 -1.71 32.21 -17.79
CA ILE A 43 -2.68 31.52 -18.67
C ILE A 43 -2.39 31.80 -20.13
N LEU A 44 -2.11 33.07 -20.50
CA LEU A 44 -1.75 33.43 -21.88
C LEU A 44 -0.46 32.74 -22.35
N GLN A 45 0.53 32.61 -21.46
CA GLN A 45 1.78 31.90 -21.76
C GLN A 45 1.57 30.38 -21.89
N LEU A 46 0.68 29.81 -21.07
CA LEU A 46 0.37 28.38 -21.05
C LEU A 46 -0.69 27.97 -22.08
N LEU A 47 -1.36 28.91 -22.74
CA LEU A 47 -2.48 28.63 -23.65
C LEU A 47 -2.15 27.56 -24.71
N PRO A 48 -0.98 27.56 -25.37
CA PRO A 48 -0.62 26.49 -26.31
C PRO A 48 -0.53 25.11 -25.65
N LEU A 49 0.02 25.02 -24.45
CA LEU A 49 0.09 23.78 -23.66
C LEU A 49 -1.32 23.35 -23.23
N ILE A 50 -2.15 24.27 -22.73
CA ILE A 50 -3.53 24.00 -22.30
C ILE A 50 -4.34 23.39 -23.46
N ILE A 51 -4.28 23.98 -24.66
CA ILE A 51 -4.98 23.45 -25.84
C ILE A 51 -4.50 22.04 -26.17
N ARG A 52 -3.18 21.81 -26.21
CA ARG A 52 -2.61 20.47 -26.48
C ARG A 52 -3.01 19.45 -25.41
N TYR A 53 -3.01 19.86 -24.14
CA TYR A 53 -3.40 19.02 -23.02
C TYR A 53 -4.88 18.66 -23.05
N LEU A 54 -5.78 19.58 -23.44
CA LEU A 54 -7.21 19.28 -23.66
C LEU A 54 -7.42 18.22 -24.75
N PHE A 55 -6.67 18.30 -25.86
CA PHE A 55 -6.71 17.24 -26.89
C PHE A 55 -6.17 15.91 -26.37
N TYR A 56 -5.07 15.92 -25.61
CA TYR A 56 -4.52 14.72 -24.98
C TYR A 56 -5.53 14.07 -24.03
N MET A 57 -6.19 14.86 -23.19
CA MET A 57 -7.25 14.37 -22.30
C MET A 57 -8.45 13.80 -23.04
N LEU A 58 -8.89 14.45 -24.12
CA LEU A 58 -9.96 13.91 -24.96
C LEU A 58 -9.57 12.54 -25.53
N LEU A 59 -8.32 12.39 -25.98
CA LEU A 59 -7.81 11.11 -26.49
C LEU A 59 -7.74 10.04 -25.38
N CYS A 60 -7.33 10.40 -24.17
CA CYS A 60 -7.36 9.49 -23.01
C CYS A 60 -8.80 9.03 -22.72
N PHE A 61 -9.74 9.98 -22.65
CA PHE A 61 -11.16 9.70 -22.42
C PHE A 61 -11.75 8.76 -23.50
N LEU A 62 -11.49 9.03 -24.78
CA LEU A 62 -11.94 8.19 -25.89
C LEU A 62 -11.35 6.76 -25.85
N LYS A 63 -10.20 6.58 -25.20
CA LYS A 63 -9.54 5.28 -25.01
C LYS A 63 -9.90 4.60 -23.69
N GLY A 64 -10.74 5.21 -22.85
CA GLY A 64 -11.03 4.73 -21.50
C GLY A 64 -9.81 4.70 -20.57
N GLN A 65 -8.80 5.53 -20.84
CA GLN A 65 -7.58 5.67 -20.04
C GLN A 65 -7.64 6.95 -19.21
N LYS A 66 -7.00 6.94 -18.05
CA LYS A 66 -6.75 8.17 -17.28
C LYS A 66 -5.51 8.87 -17.88
N PRO A 67 -5.42 10.21 -17.81
CA PRO A 67 -4.18 10.91 -18.15
C PRO A 67 -3.09 10.55 -17.13
N ILE A 68 -1.82 10.50 -17.55
CA ILE A 68 -0.69 10.17 -16.64
C ILE A 68 -0.52 11.19 -15.52
N MET A 69 -0.93 12.43 -15.78
CA MET A 69 -1.00 13.57 -14.87
C MET A 69 -2.32 14.27 -15.13
N ASP A 70 -3.21 14.34 -14.13
CA ASP A 70 -4.51 15.00 -14.27
C ASP A 70 -4.49 16.41 -13.66
N PHE A 71 -4.27 17.42 -14.51
CA PHE A 71 -4.23 18.82 -14.06
C PHE A 71 -5.62 19.47 -13.87
N PHE A 72 -6.72 18.86 -14.31
CA PHE A 72 -8.07 19.45 -14.16
C PHE A 72 -8.85 18.85 -12.99
N PHE A 73 -8.63 17.57 -12.68
CA PHE A 73 -9.29 16.87 -11.59
C PHE A 73 -8.24 16.31 -10.61
N PRO A 74 -7.45 17.19 -9.96
CA PRO A 74 -6.45 16.75 -9.01
C PRO A 74 -7.09 16.04 -7.81
N ILE A 75 -6.33 15.13 -7.23
CA ILE A 75 -6.78 14.30 -6.12
C ILE A 75 -6.78 15.15 -4.86
N LYS A 76 -7.95 15.30 -4.23
CA LYS A 76 -8.06 16.03 -2.97
C LYS A 76 -7.72 15.10 -1.81
N SER A 77 -6.75 15.51 -0.98
CA SER A 77 -6.48 14.81 0.28
C SER A 77 -7.73 14.85 1.17
N LYS A 78 -8.15 13.69 1.67
CA LYS A 78 -9.29 13.55 2.60
C LYS A 78 -8.89 13.80 4.07
N HIS A 79 -7.61 14.07 4.35
CA HIS A 79 -7.08 14.29 5.71
C HIS A 79 -7.51 13.21 6.73
N MET A 80 -7.61 11.96 6.29
CA MET A 80 -8.11 10.86 7.11
C MET A 80 -7.16 9.66 7.18
N TYR A 81 -6.09 9.66 6.39
CA TYR A 81 -5.25 8.48 6.18
C TYR A 81 -4.34 8.19 7.39
N GLY A 82 -4.08 6.91 7.62
CA GLY A 82 -3.06 6.42 8.53
C GLY A 82 -2.06 5.51 7.81
N VAL A 83 -1.35 4.70 8.59
CA VAL A 83 -0.39 3.68 8.12
C VAL A 83 -1.10 2.64 7.25
N PRO A 84 -0.62 2.38 6.02
CA PRO A 84 -1.21 1.39 5.13
C PRO A 84 -0.91 -0.05 5.58
N LEU A 85 -1.85 -0.95 5.29
CA LEU A 85 -1.71 -2.38 5.45
C LEU A 85 -1.25 -3.03 4.14
N GLY A 86 -0.24 -3.90 4.19
CA GLY A 86 0.21 -4.70 3.06
C GLY A 86 1.72 -4.66 2.81
N GLY A 87 2.24 -5.74 2.24
CA GLY A 87 3.63 -5.86 1.81
C GLY A 87 3.92 -5.17 0.47
N ILE A 88 5.22 -5.08 0.16
CA ILE A 88 5.78 -4.52 -1.06
C ILE A 88 5.27 -5.29 -2.28
N GLY A 89 4.61 -4.59 -3.21
CA GLY A 89 4.17 -5.15 -4.49
C GLY A 89 3.00 -6.14 -4.41
N GLY A 90 2.48 -6.42 -3.21
CA GLY A 90 1.31 -7.27 -2.97
C GLY A 90 -0.03 -6.58 -3.17
N GLY A 91 -0.02 -5.24 -3.15
CA GLY A 91 -1.20 -4.40 -3.02
C GLY A 91 -1.41 -4.00 -1.56
N THR A 92 -1.96 -2.81 -1.36
CA THR A 92 -2.13 -2.24 -0.02
C THR A 92 -3.54 -1.70 0.20
N ILE A 93 -3.94 -1.63 1.46
CA ILE A 93 -5.22 -1.06 1.91
C ILE A 93 -4.91 -0.04 3.00
N GLY A 94 -5.29 1.20 2.78
CA GLY A 94 -5.21 2.24 3.80
C GLY A 94 -6.18 1.96 4.95
N ARG A 95 -5.72 2.22 6.18
CA ARG A 95 -6.62 2.37 7.33
C ARG A 95 -6.52 3.80 7.82
N GLY A 96 -7.65 4.50 7.82
CA GLY A 96 -7.76 5.84 8.33
C GLY A 96 -7.49 5.88 9.82
N PHE A 97 -6.98 7.01 10.31
CA PHE A 97 -6.64 7.15 11.73
C PHE A 97 -7.88 7.05 12.63
N LYS A 98 -9.10 7.22 12.09
CA LYS A 98 -10.36 7.05 12.82
C LYS A 98 -10.99 5.67 12.63
N GLY A 99 -10.21 4.69 12.18
CA GLY A 99 -10.60 3.28 12.08
C GLY A 99 -11.19 2.84 10.74
N GLU A 100 -11.33 3.74 9.76
CA GLU A 100 -11.92 3.44 8.45
C GLU A 100 -11.00 2.62 7.55
N PHE A 101 -11.51 1.71 6.73
CA PHE A 101 -10.72 1.14 5.63
C PHE A 101 -10.96 1.94 4.34
N CYS A 102 -9.89 2.53 3.81
CA CYS A 102 -9.89 3.47 2.70
C CYS A 102 -8.65 3.28 1.81
N ARG A 103 -8.51 4.05 0.73
CA ARG A 103 -7.32 4.08 -0.14
C ARG A 103 -6.83 2.67 -0.52
N TYR A 104 -7.53 2.05 -1.45
CA TYR A 104 -7.25 0.70 -1.95
C TYR A 104 -6.30 0.77 -3.14
N GLN A 105 -5.15 0.12 -3.03
CA GLN A 105 -4.16 -0.05 -4.09
C GLN A 105 -4.06 -1.54 -4.47
N ILE A 106 -5.17 -2.10 -4.95
CA ILE A 106 -5.29 -3.51 -5.32
C ILE A 106 -4.90 -3.71 -6.78
N VAL A 107 -5.46 -2.90 -7.68
CA VAL A 107 -5.10 -2.91 -9.09
C VAL A 107 -3.72 -2.26 -9.25
N PRO A 108 -2.76 -2.91 -9.94
CA PRO A 108 -1.40 -2.40 -10.14
C PRO A 108 -1.36 -0.94 -10.59
N GLY A 109 -0.68 -0.08 -9.82
CA GLY A 109 -0.52 1.35 -10.11
C GLY A 109 -1.80 2.19 -10.07
N MET A 110 -2.91 1.67 -9.55
CA MET A 110 -4.19 2.37 -9.47
C MET A 110 -4.67 2.45 -8.01
N TYR A 111 -5.17 3.62 -7.63
CA TYR A 111 -5.72 3.87 -6.30
C TYR A 111 -7.20 4.18 -6.35
N GLU A 112 -7.93 3.63 -5.40
CA GLU A 112 -9.31 4.02 -5.10
C GLU A 112 -9.41 4.63 -3.71
N TYR A 113 -9.75 5.92 -3.64
CA TYR A 113 -9.67 6.73 -2.41
C TYR A 113 -10.92 6.66 -1.53
N GLU A 114 -11.90 5.85 -1.91
CA GLU A 114 -13.17 5.76 -1.18
C GLU A 114 -13.05 4.93 0.09
N THR A 115 -13.94 5.24 1.03
CA THR A 115 -14.10 4.46 2.27
C THR A 115 -15.17 3.41 2.06
N VAL A 116 -14.88 2.15 2.38
CA VAL A 116 -15.85 1.07 2.32
C VAL A 116 -16.50 0.93 3.69
N GLN A 117 -17.73 1.44 3.84
CA GLN A 117 -18.41 1.51 5.13
C GLN A 117 -18.56 0.13 5.79
N ALA A 118 -18.75 -0.94 5.03
CA ALA A 118 -18.89 -2.31 5.56
C ALA A 118 -17.62 -2.88 6.18
N ASN A 119 -16.46 -2.28 5.93
CA ASN A 119 -15.17 -2.77 6.39
C ASN A 119 -14.88 -2.16 7.75
N GLN A 120 -15.04 -2.92 8.84
CA GLN A 120 -15.00 -2.40 10.21
C GLN A 120 -14.57 -3.45 11.23
N PHE A 121 -14.16 -2.97 12.40
CA PHE A 121 -14.21 -3.76 13.63
C PHE A 121 -15.40 -3.32 14.48
N ILE A 122 -16.08 -4.27 15.12
CA ILE A 122 -17.24 -4.05 15.99
C ILE A 122 -16.95 -4.73 17.33
N ILE A 123 -17.15 -4.02 18.43
CA ILE A 123 -17.08 -4.58 19.78
C ILE A 123 -18.49 -4.90 20.28
N ASN A 124 -18.61 -6.03 20.98
CA ASN A 124 -19.75 -6.39 21.81
C ASN A 124 -19.27 -6.80 23.20
N ILE A 125 -19.97 -6.34 24.25
CA ILE A 125 -19.69 -6.68 25.65
C ILE A 125 -21.00 -7.21 26.25
N GLN A 126 -20.93 -8.41 26.82
CA GLN A 126 -22.01 -9.00 27.60
C GLN A 126 -21.61 -9.12 29.08
N ASN A 127 -22.57 -8.90 29.97
CA ASN A 127 -22.39 -9.13 31.40
C ASN A 127 -22.42 -10.64 31.74
N SER A 128 -22.31 -10.98 33.02
CA SER A 128 -22.38 -12.36 33.53
C SER A 128 -23.69 -13.09 33.23
N GLU A 129 -24.77 -12.36 32.92
CA GLU A 129 -26.08 -12.91 32.54
C GLU A 129 -26.21 -13.13 31.01
N ASN A 130 -25.12 -12.95 30.25
CA ASN A 130 -25.10 -12.99 28.78
C ASN A 130 -26.01 -11.94 28.12
N ILE A 131 -26.27 -10.82 28.81
CA ILE A 131 -27.01 -9.69 28.27
C ILE A 131 -25.99 -8.70 27.68
N THR A 132 -26.20 -8.32 26.42
CA THR A 132 -25.39 -7.27 25.77
C THR A 132 -25.59 -5.94 26.46
N VAL A 133 -24.51 -5.39 27.03
CA VAL A 133 -24.48 -4.09 27.71
C VAL A 133 -23.83 -3.01 26.86
N TYR A 134 -22.98 -3.39 25.90
CA TYR A 134 -22.35 -2.48 24.97
C TYR A 134 -22.16 -3.12 23.60
N ASN A 135 -22.43 -2.38 22.53
CA ASN A 135 -22.19 -2.82 21.16
C ASN A 135 -21.95 -1.60 20.27
N ASN A 136 -20.76 -1.46 19.68
CA ASN A 136 -20.44 -0.28 18.85
C ASN A 136 -19.41 -0.61 17.75
N VAL A 137 -19.52 0.10 16.63
CA VAL A 137 -18.48 0.09 15.59
C VAL A 137 -17.28 0.88 16.11
N LEU A 138 -16.07 0.32 15.97
CA LEU A 138 -14.82 0.93 16.42
C LEU A 138 -14.27 1.94 15.40
N SER A 139 -15.12 2.89 14.98
CA SER A 139 -14.78 3.95 14.05
C SER A 139 -15.63 5.19 14.30
N CYS A 140 -15.09 6.37 13.99
CA CYS A 140 -15.84 7.64 13.98
C CYS A 140 -16.29 8.06 12.56
N LEU A 141 -16.37 7.09 11.63
CA LEU A 141 -16.97 7.31 10.32
C LEU A 141 -18.43 7.75 10.47
N LYS A 142 -18.81 8.83 9.79
CA LYS A 142 -20.20 9.29 9.78
C LYS A 142 -21.07 8.30 8.98
N CYS A 143 -22.11 7.76 9.63
CA CYS A 143 -23.12 6.94 8.96
C CYS A 143 -23.78 7.72 7.81
N ASN A 144 -23.88 7.09 6.64
CA ASN A 144 -24.52 7.70 5.47
C ASN A 144 -26.07 7.62 5.51
N ASN A 145 -26.64 6.99 6.55
CA ASN A 145 -28.07 6.69 6.74
C ASN A 145 -28.75 5.93 5.57
N LYS A 146 -27.97 5.32 4.67
CA LYS A 146 -28.46 4.54 3.53
C LYS A 146 -28.17 3.05 3.69
N THR A 147 -26.96 2.72 4.12
CA THR A 147 -26.46 1.35 4.30
C THR A 147 -25.99 1.16 5.73
N LEU A 148 -26.20 -0.05 6.27
CA LEU A 148 -25.72 -0.46 7.59
C LEU A 148 -26.14 0.47 8.74
N TYR A 149 -27.30 1.12 8.62
CA TYR A 149 -27.78 2.10 9.59
C TYR A 149 -28.33 1.49 10.89
N ASN A 150 -28.48 0.15 10.97
CA ASN A 150 -28.78 -0.54 12.24
C ASN A 150 -27.53 -0.86 13.06
N TRP A 151 -26.33 -0.59 12.53
CA TRP A 151 -25.12 -0.62 13.33
C TRP A 151 -25.03 0.67 14.15
N LYS A 152 -24.38 0.59 15.31
CA LYS A 152 -24.12 1.74 16.15
C LYS A 152 -22.78 2.37 15.70
N TRP A 153 -22.81 3.65 15.32
CA TRP A 153 -21.69 4.38 14.66
C TRP A 153 -21.20 5.58 15.49
N ASP A 154 -21.66 5.72 16.72
CA ASP A 154 -21.48 6.91 17.56
C ASP A 154 -20.35 6.74 18.57
N PHE A 155 -19.30 5.97 18.22
CA PHE A 155 -18.15 5.81 19.12
C PHE A 155 -17.55 7.20 19.44
N PRO A 156 -17.36 7.53 20.74
CA PRO A 156 -16.96 8.87 21.14
C PRO A 156 -15.52 9.16 20.72
N SER A 157 -15.33 10.13 19.81
CA SER A 157 -14.03 10.47 19.23
C SER A 157 -13.01 11.00 20.24
N ASN A 158 -13.46 11.60 21.35
CA ASN A 158 -12.59 12.08 22.42
C ASN A 158 -12.07 10.95 23.34
N GLN A 159 -12.49 9.70 23.11
CA GLN A 159 -12.03 8.50 23.82
C GLN A 159 -11.10 7.64 22.96
N CYS A 160 -10.64 8.16 21.83
CA CYS A 160 -9.83 7.42 20.86
C CYS A 160 -8.55 8.15 20.49
N LYS A 161 -7.47 7.39 20.40
CA LYS A 161 -6.15 7.88 19.96
C LYS A 161 -5.57 7.00 18.88
N TYR A 162 -4.83 7.62 17.97
CA TYR A 162 -4.08 6.93 16.93
C TYR A 162 -2.60 7.24 17.04
N THR A 163 -1.76 6.23 16.86
CA THR A 163 -0.30 6.37 16.72
C THR A 163 0.18 5.63 15.48
N GLY A 164 0.81 6.33 14.55
CA GLY A 164 1.47 5.73 13.37
C GLY A 164 3.00 5.74 13.51
N LEU A 165 3.61 4.56 13.43
CA LEU A 165 5.07 4.40 13.32
C LEU A 165 5.33 3.24 12.36
N TYR A 166 5.29 3.55 11.06
CA TYR A 166 5.35 2.57 9.99
C TYR A 166 6.53 1.59 10.18
N PRO A 167 6.31 0.27 10.04
CA PRO A 167 5.14 -0.39 9.43
C PRO A 167 4.05 -0.81 10.42
N ARG A 168 4.02 -0.20 11.60
CA ARG A 168 3.04 -0.47 12.66
C ARG A 168 2.15 0.74 12.92
N SER A 169 0.96 0.49 13.42
CA SER A 169 0.14 1.54 14.03
C SER A 169 -0.69 1.01 15.19
N TRP A 170 -1.03 1.90 16.11
CA TRP A 170 -1.82 1.61 17.30
C TRP A 170 -3.07 2.47 17.28
N THR A 171 -4.20 1.87 17.64
CA THR A 171 -5.46 2.58 17.83
C THR A 171 -6.01 2.23 19.19
N GLU A 172 -6.10 3.22 20.06
CA GLU A 172 -6.60 3.08 21.42
C GLU A 172 -8.06 3.51 21.48
N TYR A 173 -8.87 2.73 22.21
CA TYR A 173 -10.28 3.01 22.47
C TYR A 173 -10.52 2.84 23.98
N LEU A 174 -11.14 3.85 24.60
CA LEU A 174 -11.58 3.78 25.98
C LEU A 174 -13.10 3.63 26.03
N ILE A 175 -13.57 2.72 26.89
CA ILE A 175 -14.98 2.54 27.21
C ILE A 175 -15.14 2.76 28.73
N PRO A 176 -15.23 4.02 29.17
CA PRO A 176 -15.19 4.36 30.59
C PRO A 176 -16.32 3.75 31.40
N GLU A 177 -17.50 3.53 30.79
CA GLU A 177 -18.68 3.01 31.48
C GLU A 177 -18.47 1.59 32.04
N PHE A 178 -17.56 0.83 31.45
CA PHE A 178 -17.22 -0.55 31.85
C PHE A 178 -15.76 -0.69 32.32
N ASN A 179 -15.02 0.42 32.41
CA ASN A 179 -13.59 0.45 32.67
C ASN A 179 -12.77 -0.50 31.77
N ILE A 180 -13.12 -0.54 30.48
CA ILE A 180 -12.45 -1.37 29.47
C ILE A 180 -11.59 -0.49 28.56
N LYS A 181 -10.35 -0.92 28.32
CA LYS A 181 -9.43 -0.32 27.35
C LYS A 181 -9.16 -1.32 26.22
N LEU A 182 -9.22 -0.85 24.97
CA LEU A 182 -8.81 -1.63 23.81
C LEU A 182 -7.63 -0.96 23.11
N ILE A 183 -6.68 -1.76 22.66
CA ILE A 183 -5.58 -1.32 21.80
C ILE A 183 -5.51 -2.24 20.59
N CYS A 184 -5.72 -1.70 19.40
CA CYS A 184 -5.50 -2.39 18.14
C CYS A 184 -4.12 -2.06 17.61
N LYS A 185 -3.19 -3.02 17.66
CA LYS A 185 -1.89 -2.95 17.01
C LYS A 185 -1.98 -3.58 15.62
N GLN A 186 -1.81 -2.78 14.58
CA GLN A 186 -1.73 -3.20 13.18
C GLN A 186 -0.26 -3.41 12.80
N ILE A 187 0.06 -4.50 12.11
CA ILE A 187 1.40 -4.82 11.62
C ILE A 187 1.36 -5.18 10.13
N SER A 188 2.07 -4.42 9.31
CA SER A 188 2.48 -4.82 7.95
C SER A 188 3.87 -5.48 8.01
N PRO A 189 4.13 -6.58 7.27
CA PRO A 189 5.37 -7.35 7.38
C PRO A 189 6.57 -6.71 6.64
N ILE A 190 6.83 -5.42 6.85
CA ILE A 190 7.84 -4.66 6.11
C ILE A 190 9.15 -4.66 6.89
N ILE A 191 10.08 -5.48 6.42
CA ILE A 191 11.30 -5.79 7.16
C ILE A 191 12.50 -5.64 6.21
N PRO A 192 13.45 -4.73 6.52
CA PRO A 192 14.66 -4.57 5.72
C PRO A 192 15.40 -5.89 5.49
N HIS A 193 15.87 -6.11 4.26
CA HIS A 193 16.58 -7.32 3.81
C HIS A 193 15.80 -8.65 3.86
N ASN A 194 14.59 -8.69 4.40
CA ASN A 194 13.71 -9.87 4.39
C ASN A 194 12.72 -9.77 3.21
N TYR A 195 13.11 -10.34 2.08
CA TYR A 195 12.33 -10.30 0.83
C TYR A 195 11.13 -11.27 0.80
N LYS A 196 11.10 -12.25 1.70
CA LYS A 196 9.99 -13.21 1.79
C LYS A 196 8.82 -12.59 2.52
N ASP A 197 9.04 -12.07 3.72
CA ASP A 197 7.94 -11.55 4.52
C ASP A 197 7.49 -10.18 4.00
N SER A 198 8.43 -9.34 3.52
CA SER A 198 8.11 -8.02 2.95
C SER A 198 7.24 -8.05 1.71
N CYS A 199 7.07 -9.19 1.04
CA CYS A 199 6.16 -9.29 -0.11
C CYS A 199 4.75 -9.77 0.25
N ILE A 200 4.49 -10.15 1.50
CA ILE A 200 3.20 -10.71 1.92
C ILE A 200 2.09 -9.66 1.76
N PRO A 201 1.03 -9.94 0.97
CA PRO A 201 0.03 -8.95 0.58
C PRO A 201 -1.04 -8.76 1.67
N GLY A 202 -0.65 -8.28 2.86
CA GLY A 202 -1.59 -8.04 3.95
C GLY A 202 -0.91 -7.77 5.28
N GLY A 203 -1.62 -8.03 6.38
CA GLY A 203 -1.06 -7.91 7.72
C GLY A 203 -2.00 -8.38 8.82
N VAL A 204 -1.58 -8.15 10.06
CA VAL A 204 -2.23 -8.67 11.27
C VAL A 204 -2.70 -7.52 12.16
N PHE A 205 -3.85 -7.71 12.80
CA PHE A 205 -4.42 -6.85 13.84
C PHE A 205 -4.41 -7.60 15.17
N ILE A 206 -3.63 -7.11 16.12
CA ILE A 206 -3.55 -7.64 17.48
C ILE A 206 -4.33 -6.70 18.37
N TRP A 207 -5.47 -7.17 18.89
CA TRP A 207 -6.28 -6.46 19.85
C TRP A 207 -5.90 -6.89 21.25
N SER A 208 -5.49 -5.94 22.09
CA SER A 208 -5.40 -6.13 23.54
C SER A 208 -6.65 -5.54 24.17
N VAL A 209 -7.39 -6.32 24.94
CA VAL A 209 -8.59 -5.88 25.66
C VAL A 209 -8.33 -6.06 27.15
N GLU A 210 -8.26 -4.94 27.84
CA GLU A 210 -7.97 -4.86 29.27
C GLU A 210 -9.26 -4.54 30.03
N ASN A 211 -9.54 -5.32 31.07
CA ASN A 211 -10.64 -5.09 32.00
C ASN A 211 -10.10 -4.57 33.32
N ASN A 212 -10.27 -3.28 33.57
CA ASN A 212 -9.86 -2.62 34.80
C ASN A 212 -11.00 -2.57 35.84
N SER A 213 -12.11 -3.26 35.59
CA SER A 213 -13.25 -3.34 36.51
C SER A 213 -13.13 -4.56 37.46
N ASN A 214 -14.05 -4.61 38.41
CA ASN A 214 -14.25 -5.76 39.29
C ASN A 214 -15.29 -6.77 38.75
N GLU A 215 -15.83 -6.52 37.56
CA GLU A 215 -16.85 -7.37 36.93
C GLU A 215 -16.24 -8.28 35.87
N GLN A 216 -16.85 -9.44 35.67
CA GLN A 216 -16.50 -10.34 34.57
C GLN A 216 -17.39 -10.02 33.37
N TYR A 217 -16.78 -9.96 32.19
CA TYR A 217 -17.47 -9.74 30.93
C TYR A 217 -17.22 -10.88 29.95
N SER A 218 -18.12 -11.05 28.99
CA SER A 218 -17.81 -11.74 27.75
C SER A 218 -17.67 -10.71 26.64
N VAL A 219 -16.50 -10.66 26.02
CA VAL A 219 -16.18 -9.66 24.99
C VAL A 219 -16.00 -10.36 23.66
N SER A 220 -16.62 -9.77 22.64
CA SER A 220 -16.53 -10.22 21.27
C SER A 220 -16.04 -9.11 20.36
N LEU A 221 -15.09 -9.44 19.51
CA LEU A 221 -14.63 -8.60 18.43
C LEU A 221 -15.04 -9.21 17.11
N THR A 222 -15.73 -8.42 16.28
CA THR A 222 -16.15 -8.83 14.95
C THR A 222 -15.41 -8.01 13.91
N PHE A 223 -14.75 -8.68 12.97
CA PHE A 223 -14.12 -8.07 11.81
C PHE A 223 -15.01 -8.30 10.57
N THR A 224 -15.48 -7.21 9.96
CA THR A 224 -16.31 -7.26 8.74
C THR A 224 -15.54 -6.73 7.55
N PHE A 225 -15.75 -7.33 6.37
CA PHE A 225 -15.10 -6.91 5.14
C PHE A 225 -15.95 -7.23 3.91
N ALA A 226 -15.98 -6.32 2.95
CA ALA A 226 -16.71 -6.42 1.69
C ALA A 226 -15.76 -6.73 0.52
N SER A 227 -16.32 -7.36 -0.51
CA SER A 227 -15.65 -7.72 -1.76
C SER A 227 -15.23 -6.51 -2.60
N GLY A 228 -15.87 -5.35 -2.43
CA GLY A 228 -15.56 -4.13 -3.17
C GLY A 228 -14.32 -3.37 -2.67
N ASN A 229 -13.93 -2.34 -3.41
CA ASN A 229 -12.88 -1.39 -3.07
C ASN A 229 -13.39 0.07 -3.02
N GLY A 230 -14.72 0.23 -2.94
CA GLY A 230 -15.39 1.54 -2.90
C GLY A 230 -15.87 2.08 -4.25
N ILE A 231 -15.66 1.36 -5.36
CA ILE A 231 -16.15 1.74 -6.70
C ILE A 231 -16.96 0.60 -7.34
N SER A 232 -18.11 0.93 -7.94
CA SER A 232 -19.03 -0.03 -8.55
C SER A 232 -18.61 -0.54 -9.93
N ALA A 233 -17.61 0.07 -10.57
CA ALA A 233 -17.29 -0.11 -11.99
C ALA A 233 -16.46 -1.36 -12.31
N TYR A 234 -15.87 -2.04 -11.32
CA TYR A 234 -14.89 -3.11 -11.57
C TYR A 234 -15.46 -4.53 -11.56
N ASN A 235 -16.74 -4.71 -11.24
CA ASN A 235 -17.30 -6.04 -10.97
C ASN A 235 -17.83 -6.67 -12.25
N THR A 236 -17.01 -7.49 -12.92
CA THR A 236 -17.39 -8.27 -14.11
C THR A 236 -17.83 -9.70 -13.78
N ASP A 237 -17.43 -10.23 -12.61
CA ASP A 237 -17.77 -11.57 -12.13
C ASP A 237 -18.67 -11.51 -10.86
N GLN A 238 -19.38 -12.61 -10.57
CA GLN A 238 -20.21 -12.72 -9.36
C GLN A 238 -19.32 -12.86 -8.12
N ALA A 239 -19.28 -11.82 -7.29
CA ALA A 239 -18.60 -11.87 -6.00
C ALA A 239 -19.23 -12.93 -5.09
N SER A 240 -18.40 -13.64 -4.32
CA SER A 240 -18.84 -14.72 -3.43
C SER A 240 -17.99 -14.78 -2.15
N CYS A 241 -18.53 -15.41 -1.12
CA CYS A 241 -17.81 -15.68 0.13
C CYS A 241 -17.81 -17.17 0.40
N GLU A 242 -16.65 -17.74 0.75
CA GLU A 242 -16.53 -19.11 1.24
C GLU A 242 -15.79 -19.15 2.58
N PRO A 243 -16.14 -20.08 3.48
CA PRO A 243 -15.44 -20.23 4.74
C PRO A 243 -14.18 -21.08 4.57
N PHE A 244 -13.18 -20.87 5.43
CA PHE A 244 -12.04 -21.76 5.56
C PHE A 244 -11.69 -22.02 7.02
N ASN A 245 -11.07 -23.17 7.27
CA ASN A 245 -10.38 -23.50 8.51
C ASN A 245 -9.10 -24.26 8.12
N LEU A 246 -7.96 -23.81 8.65
CA LEU A 246 -6.66 -24.44 8.48
C LEU A 246 -6.01 -24.63 9.85
N ASN A 247 -5.73 -25.88 10.19
CA ASN A 247 -5.03 -26.26 11.42
C ASN A 247 -3.78 -27.07 11.05
N GLU A 248 -2.62 -26.42 11.16
CA GLU A 248 -1.30 -26.99 10.88
C GLU A 248 -0.31 -26.51 11.96
N ASP A 249 0.68 -27.34 12.30
CA ASP A 249 1.74 -27.01 13.27
C ASP A 249 1.25 -26.51 14.64
N GLY A 250 0.06 -26.97 15.08
CA GLY A 250 -0.55 -26.56 16.35
C GLY A 250 -1.14 -25.14 16.34
N ILE A 251 -1.28 -24.54 15.16
CA ILE A 251 -1.89 -23.23 14.94
C ILE A 251 -3.14 -23.42 14.09
N GLU A 252 -4.28 -22.99 14.62
CA GLU A 252 -5.57 -23.00 13.92
C GLU A 252 -5.97 -21.58 13.52
N VAL A 253 -6.25 -21.39 12.24
CA VAL A 253 -6.82 -20.15 11.69
C VAL A 253 -8.13 -20.46 10.99
N ALA A 254 -9.15 -19.66 11.24
CA ALA A 254 -10.45 -19.79 10.59
C ALA A 254 -11.00 -18.42 10.15
N GLY A 255 -11.76 -18.41 9.06
CA GLY A 255 -12.27 -17.18 8.51
C GLY A 255 -13.00 -17.35 7.19
N SER A 256 -13.03 -16.28 6.39
CA SER A 256 -13.70 -16.24 5.10
C SER A 256 -12.78 -15.73 3.98
N LEU A 257 -12.90 -16.40 2.84
CA LEU A 257 -12.39 -15.98 1.55
C LEU A 257 -13.50 -15.21 0.84
N ILE A 258 -13.22 -13.98 0.43
CA ILE A 258 -14.16 -13.06 -0.20
C ILE A 258 -13.65 -12.81 -1.62
N HIS A 259 -14.26 -13.49 -2.59
CA HIS A 259 -13.85 -13.45 -3.98
C HIS A 259 -14.45 -12.26 -4.71
N ASN A 260 -13.62 -11.61 -5.52
CA ASN A 260 -14.02 -10.62 -6.49
C ASN A 260 -13.10 -10.66 -7.72
N CYS A 261 -13.38 -9.83 -8.71
CA CYS A 261 -12.58 -9.65 -9.90
C CYS A 261 -12.40 -8.16 -10.14
N PHE A 262 -11.15 -7.69 -10.32
CA PHE A 262 -10.85 -6.30 -10.61
C PHE A 262 -10.15 -6.20 -11.96
N LYS A 263 -10.80 -5.57 -12.95
CA LYS A 263 -10.27 -5.48 -14.34
C LYS A 263 -9.83 -6.85 -14.86
N GLU A 264 -10.71 -7.86 -14.78
CA GLU A 264 -10.48 -9.26 -15.20
C GLU A 264 -9.43 -10.04 -14.38
N MET A 265 -8.82 -9.42 -13.37
CA MET A 265 -7.89 -10.09 -12.48
C MET A 265 -8.63 -10.58 -11.23
N LYS A 266 -8.65 -11.91 -11.05
CA LYS A 266 -9.24 -12.54 -9.86
C LYS A 266 -8.49 -12.12 -8.61
N CYS A 267 -9.26 -11.76 -7.58
CA CYS A 267 -8.75 -11.31 -6.30
C CYS A 267 -9.60 -11.89 -5.19
N THR A 268 -8.95 -12.45 -4.17
CA THR A 268 -9.62 -12.95 -2.97
C THR A 268 -9.11 -12.16 -1.77
N TYR A 269 -10.00 -11.43 -1.10
CA TYR A 269 -9.68 -10.92 0.24
C TYR A 269 -9.84 -12.06 1.25
N VAL A 270 -8.92 -12.13 2.21
CA VAL A 270 -8.88 -13.17 3.22
C VAL A 270 -8.98 -12.50 4.57
N ILE A 271 -10.10 -12.70 5.27
CA ILE A 271 -10.28 -12.25 6.65
C ILE A 271 -10.45 -13.45 7.56
N GLY A 272 -9.95 -13.36 8.79
CA GLY A 272 -9.99 -14.47 9.72
C GLY A 272 -9.31 -14.14 11.03
N GLY A 273 -9.30 -15.11 11.93
CA GLY A 273 -8.71 -14.98 13.25
C GLY A 273 -7.93 -16.23 13.67
N LEU A 274 -7.01 -16.02 14.61
CA LEU A 274 -6.30 -17.09 15.29
C LEU A 274 -7.24 -17.73 16.34
N ILE A 275 -7.44 -19.05 16.24
CA ILE A 275 -8.30 -19.79 17.15
C ILE A 275 -7.45 -20.30 18.31
N LYS A 276 -7.61 -19.68 19.47
CA LYS A 276 -6.94 -20.05 20.72
C LYS A 276 -7.86 -20.86 21.61
N GLU A 277 -7.28 -21.62 22.52
CA GLU A 277 -8.04 -22.30 23.57
C GLU A 277 -8.92 -21.29 24.33
N GLY A 278 -10.19 -21.66 24.56
CA GLY A 278 -11.17 -20.78 25.20
C GLY A 278 -11.74 -19.66 24.33
N THR A 279 -11.34 -19.56 23.05
CA THR A 279 -11.92 -18.60 22.10
C THR A 279 -13.04 -19.25 21.30
N ALA A 280 -14.25 -18.68 21.37
CA ALA A 280 -15.34 -19.06 20.48
C ALA A 280 -15.23 -18.31 19.15
N PHE A 281 -15.36 -19.05 18.04
CA PHE A 281 -15.34 -18.50 16.68
C PHE A 281 -16.73 -18.62 16.04
N SER A 282 -17.14 -17.56 15.35
CA SER A 282 -18.36 -17.56 14.54
C SER A 282 -18.18 -16.68 13.30
N GLN A 283 -18.95 -16.95 12.26
CA GLN A 283 -18.88 -16.19 11.01
C GLN A 283 -20.25 -16.08 10.34
N LEU A 284 -20.44 -15.04 9.53
CA LEU A 284 -21.66 -14.81 8.79
C LEU A 284 -21.42 -13.96 7.54
N ASN A 285 -22.03 -14.34 6.42
CA ASN A 285 -22.04 -13.53 5.20
C ASN A 285 -23.24 -12.57 5.19
N PHE A 286 -23.07 -11.38 4.63
CA PHE A 286 -24.14 -10.38 4.56
C PHE A 286 -24.00 -9.49 3.31
N ASP A 287 -25.09 -8.80 2.95
CA ASP A 287 -25.07 -7.78 1.91
C ASP A 287 -24.57 -6.44 2.49
N PRO A 288 -23.42 -5.91 2.04
CA PRO A 288 -22.87 -4.64 2.53
C PRO A 288 -23.73 -3.43 2.20
N LYS A 289 -24.64 -3.55 1.22
CA LYS A 289 -25.62 -2.51 0.83
C LYS A 289 -26.95 -2.66 1.56
N SER A 290 -27.09 -3.65 2.45
CA SER A 290 -28.28 -3.81 3.29
C SER A 290 -28.30 -2.82 4.46
N ASN A 291 -29.33 -2.91 5.31
CA ASN A 291 -29.46 -2.12 6.52
C ASN A 291 -28.59 -2.63 7.71
N GLY A 292 -27.89 -3.75 7.56
CA GLY A 292 -27.00 -4.32 8.58
C GLY A 292 -27.70 -5.00 9.77
N MET A 293 -29.03 -5.22 9.69
CA MET A 293 -29.83 -5.75 10.80
C MET A 293 -29.39 -7.16 11.25
N THR A 294 -28.96 -8.02 10.32
CA THR A 294 -28.57 -9.40 10.64
C THR A 294 -27.39 -9.44 11.62
N ILE A 295 -26.33 -8.68 11.31
CA ILE A 295 -25.14 -8.58 12.18
C ILE A 295 -25.50 -7.91 13.50
N SER A 296 -26.20 -6.77 13.46
CA SER A 296 -26.57 -6.01 14.66
C SER A 296 -27.42 -6.83 15.62
N LYS A 297 -28.46 -7.52 15.14
CA LYS A 297 -29.29 -8.38 16.00
C LYS A 297 -28.54 -9.58 16.55
N SER A 298 -27.71 -10.22 15.73
CA SER A 298 -26.94 -11.39 16.17
C SER A 298 -26.02 -11.05 17.33
N LEU A 299 -25.24 -9.97 17.18
CA LEU A 299 -24.34 -9.51 18.24
C LEU A 299 -25.14 -9.07 19.48
N ASN A 300 -26.24 -8.34 19.32
CA ASN A 300 -27.04 -7.90 20.46
C ASN A 300 -27.69 -9.06 21.24
N LEU A 301 -28.13 -10.14 20.56
CA LEU A 301 -28.82 -11.25 21.22
C LEU A 301 -27.85 -12.31 21.78
N PHE A 302 -26.75 -12.60 21.10
CA PHE A 302 -25.89 -13.74 21.44
C PHE A 302 -24.44 -13.36 21.77
N GLY A 303 -24.05 -12.10 21.52
CA GLY A 303 -22.66 -11.68 21.58
C GLY A 303 -21.78 -12.35 20.53
N GLU A 304 -22.35 -13.03 19.53
CA GLU A 304 -21.61 -13.76 18.49
C GLU A 304 -22.43 -13.78 17.20
N LEU A 305 -21.85 -14.30 16.12
CA LEU A 305 -22.52 -14.38 14.82
C LEU A 305 -23.31 -15.70 14.71
N ARG A 306 -24.61 -15.59 14.52
CA ARG A 306 -25.54 -16.70 14.28
C ARG A 306 -26.42 -16.34 13.09
N ASP A 307 -26.57 -17.27 12.16
CA ASP A 307 -27.57 -17.14 11.11
C ASP A 307 -28.96 -17.27 11.73
N MET A 308 -29.66 -16.14 11.85
CA MET A 308 -30.97 -16.09 12.47
C MET A 308 -32.12 -16.41 11.52
N GLN A 309 -31.86 -16.92 10.30
CA GLN A 309 -32.87 -17.22 9.26
C GLN A 309 -34.05 -16.23 9.32
N LEU A 310 -33.77 -14.95 9.12
CA LEU A 310 -34.78 -13.88 9.12
C LEU A 310 -35.67 -14.00 7.87
N GLY A 311 -36.54 -15.02 7.83
CA GLY A 311 -37.52 -15.26 6.77
C GLY A 311 -36.93 -15.59 5.40
N HIS A 312 -37.64 -16.41 4.63
CA HIS A 312 -37.28 -16.77 3.25
C HIS A 312 -37.46 -15.60 2.26
N SER A 313 -36.75 -14.48 2.44
CA SER A 313 -36.81 -13.33 1.52
C SER A 313 -35.49 -12.62 1.24
N ASN A 314 -34.34 -13.06 1.79
CA ASN A 314 -33.04 -12.40 1.57
C ASN A 314 -32.09 -13.13 0.60
N LEU A 315 -32.61 -14.02 -0.25
CA LEU A 315 -31.85 -14.62 -1.37
C LEU A 315 -31.62 -13.66 -2.56
N TYR A 316 -31.73 -12.35 -2.32
CA TYR A 316 -31.26 -11.33 -3.23
C TYR A 316 -29.97 -10.72 -2.67
N MET A 317 -28.89 -11.50 -2.63
CA MET A 317 -27.58 -10.90 -2.84
C MET A 317 -27.69 -10.18 -4.19
N ARG A 318 -27.83 -8.86 -4.18
CA ARG A 318 -27.68 -8.09 -5.42
C ARG A 318 -26.30 -8.48 -5.93
N LYS A 319 -26.26 -9.20 -7.06
CA LYS A 319 -25.12 -10.00 -7.57
C LYS A 319 -23.82 -9.23 -7.80
N GLU A 320 -23.76 -7.98 -7.39
CA GLU A 320 -22.65 -7.06 -7.62
C GLU A 320 -21.66 -7.03 -6.45
N GLU A 321 -22.07 -7.20 -5.19
CA GLU A 321 -21.16 -7.09 -4.02
C GLU A 321 -21.64 -7.93 -2.83
N VAL A 322 -20.70 -8.60 -2.17
CA VAL A 322 -20.91 -9.43 -0.96
C VAL A 322 -19.94 -9.03 0.15
N ALA A 323 -20.26 -9.37 1.40
CA ALA A 323 -19.39 -9.17 2.54
C ALA A 323 -19.43 -10.37 3.49
N SER A 324 -18.37 -10.51 4.29
CA SER A 324 -18.28 -11.50 5.36
C SER A 324 -17.90 -10.84 6.69
N ALA A 325 -18.31 -11.47 7.78
CA ALA A 325 -18.00 -11.10 9.14
C ALA A 325 -17.43 -12.32 9.87
N VAL A 326 -16.31 -12.15 10.56
CA VAL A 326 -15.70 -13.16 11.44
C VAL A 326 -15.66 -12.59 12.86
N CYS A 327 -16.01 -13.40 13.85
CA CYS A 327 -16.14 -12.97 15.24
C CYS A 327 -15.42 -13.93 16.17
N LEU A 328 -14.61 -13.35 17.05
CA LEU A 328 -13.95 -14.04 18.15
C LEU A 328 -14.54 -13.55 19.46
N LYS A 329 -15.00 -14.49 20.30
CA LYS A 329 -15.59 -14.24 21.61
C LYS A 329 -14.77 -14.91 22.69
N GLN A 330 -14.44 -14.18 23.76
CA GLN A 330 -13.70 -14.69 24.91
C GLN A 330 -14.33 -14.19 26.22
N CYS A 331 -13.99 -14.88 27.31
CA CYS A 331 -14.27 -14.43 28.67
C CYS A 331 -13.16 -13.48 29.12
N LEU A 332 -13.54 -12.34 29.70
CA LEU A 332 -12.64 -11.31 30.19
C LEU A 332 -12.85 -11.15 31.70
N LEU A 333 -11.90 -11.68 32.47
CA LEU A 333 -11.95 -11.67 33.93
C LEU A 333 -11.60 -10.28 34.51
N PRO A 334 -12.02 -9.98 35.74
CA PRO A 334 -11.64 -8.74 36.43
C PRO A 334 -10.12 -8.55 36.50
N ASN A 335 -9.63 -7.34 36.23
CA ASN A 335 -8.22 -6.97 36.30
C ASN A 335 -7.31 -7.88 35.44
N THR A 336 -7.79 -8.29 34.27
CA THR A 336 -7.03 -9.11 33.32
C THR A 336 -7.00 -8.48 31.94
N LEU A 337 -6.06 -8.94 31.12
CA LEU A 337 -5.91 -8.60 29.72
C LEU A 337 -6.03 -9.87 28.88
N VAL A 338 -6.81 -9.80 27.81
CA VAL A 338 -6.89 -10.86 26.80
C VAL A 338 -6.56 -10.30 25.42
N THR A 339 -6.07 -11.17 24.52
CA THR A 339 -5.75 -10.76 23.16
C THR A 339 -6.62 -11.43 22.11
N TYR A 340 -6.84 -10.75 20.99
CA TYR A 340 -7.49 -11.29 19.80
C TYR A 340 -6.66 -10.95 18.56
N GLU A 341 -6.36 -11.93 17.73
CA GLU A 341 -5.54 -11.76 16.54
C GLU A 341 -6.38 -11.98 15.29
N PHE A 342 -6.50 -10.96 14.44
CA PHE A 342 -7.18 -11.00 13.15
C PHE A 342 -6.20 -10.75 12.00
N GLY A 343 -6.48 -11.30 10.83
CA GLY A 343 -5.67 -11.10 9.63
C GLY A 343 -6.52 -10.52 8.48
N LEU A 344 -5.88 -9.69 7.64
CA LEU A 344 -6.42 -9.26 6.35
C LEU A 344 -5.34 -9.43 5.29
N PHE A 345 -5.61 -10.26 4.28
CA PHE A 345 -4.70 -10.52 3.17
C PHE A 345 -5.41 -10.44 1.82
N ILE A 346 -4.63 -10.24 0.76
CA ILE A 346 -5.07 -10.09 -0.62
C ILE A 346 -4.39 -11.19 -1.44
N ASP A 347 -5.14 -12.18 -1.91
CA ASP A 347 -4.65 -13.17 -2.86
C ASP A 347 -5.07 -12.78 -4.28
N MET A 348 -4.17 -12.08 -4.98
CA MET A 348 -4.33 -11.64 -6.36
C MET A 348 -3.02 -11.96 -7.12
N PRO A 349 -2.78 -13.23 -7.42
CA PRO A 349 -1.46 -13.70 -7.83
C PRO A 349 -1.10 -13.25 -9.24
N LYS A 350 -2.09 -13.12 -10.11
CA LYS A 350 -1.93 -12.81 -11.53
C LYS A 350 -2.23 -11.35 -11.82
N ILE A 351 -1.37 -10.73 -12.60
CA ILE A 351 -1.48 -9.35 -13.07
C ILE A 351 -1.42 -9.33 -14.58
N LYS A 352 -2.25 -8.49 -15.19
CA LYS A 352 -2.13 -8.12 -16.60
C LYS A 352 -2.30 -6.61 -16.76
N PHE A 353 -1.31 -5.96 -17.35
CA PHE A 353 -1.43 -4.56 -17.73
C PHE A 353 -2.26 -4.43 -19.03
N PRO A 354 -3.07 -3.37 -19.19
CA PRO A 354 -4.07 -3.32 -20.27
C PRO A 354 -3.52 -3.44 -21.70
N LYS A 355 -2.32 -2.90 -21.97
CA LYS A 355 -1.70 -2.99 -23.31
C LYS A 355 -0.62 -4.06 -23.40
N SER A 356 -0.40 -4.81 -22.31
CA SER A 356 0.59 -5.88 -22.29
C SER A 356 -0.02 -7.19 -22.81
N ASN A 357 0.76 -7.92 -23.59
CA ASN A 357 0.45 -9.30 -23.95
C ASN A 357 0.98 -10.30 -22.91
N THR A 358 1.69 -9.81 -21.89
CA THR A 358 2.34 -10.62 -20.87
C THR A 358 1.46 -10.72 -19.63
N GLU A 359 1.23 -11.94 -19.16
CA GLU A 359 0.70 -12.21 -17.81
C GLU A 359 1.88 -12.29 -16.83
N TYR A 360 1.79 -11.52 -15.76
CA TYR A 360 2.79 -11.48 -14.70
C TYR A 360 2.25 -12.13 -13.43
N PHE A 361 3.15 -12.64 -12.59
CA PHE A 361 2.83 -13.12 -11.26
C PHE A 361 3.41 -12.19 -10.20
N ARG A 362 2.63 -11.85 -9.17
CA ARG A 362 3.14 -11.09 -8.01
C ARG A 362 4.22 -11.89 -7.28
N TYR A 363 5.22 -11.21 -6.73
CA TYR A 363 6.41 -11.84 -6.16
C TYR A 363 6.12 -12.79 -5.00
N TYR A 364 5.10 -12.53 -4.18
CA TYR A 364 4.73 -13.43 -3.08
C TYR A 364 4.42 -14.85 -3.53
N THR A 365 3.98 -15.03 -4.78
CA THR A 365 3.72 -16.34 -5.38
C THR A 365 5.00 -17.19 -5.59
N LYS A 366 6.18 -16.63 -5.32
CA LYS A 366 7.41 -17.41 -5.16
C LYS A 366 7.38 -18.34 -3.95
N PHE A 367 6.67 -17.92 -2.89
CA PHE A 367 6.64 -18.59 -1.60
C PHE A 367 5.28 -19.23 -1.30
N PHE A 368 4.24 -18.78 -1.99
CA PHE A 368 2.87 -19.25 -1.85
C PHE A 368 2.33 -19.68 -3.22
N ASP A 369 1.22 -20.42 -3.23
CA ASP A 369 0.58 -20.88 -4.46
C ASP A 369 0.19 -19.71 -5.40
N ASN A 370 0.19 -19.95 -6.72
CA ASN A 370 -0.08 -18.94 -7.74
C ASN A 370 -1.42 -19.12 -8.48
N ASN A 371 -2.28 -20.04 -8.01
CA ASN A 371 -3.59 -20.35 -8.57
C ASN A 371 -4.73 -19.51 -7.97
N GLY A 372 -4.44 -18.68 -6.95
CA GLY A 372 -5.42 -17.82 -6.29
C GLY A 372 -6.16 -18.50 -5.14
N THR A 373 -5.54 -19.53 -4.56
CA THR A 373 -6.04 -20.30 -3.40
C THR A 373 -5.05 -20.28 -2.23
N ALA A 374 -4.05 -19.40 -2.28
CA ALA A 374 -3.00 -19.27 -1.28
C ALA A 374 -3.48 -18.61 0.03
N GLY A 375 -4.62 -17.92 0.00
CA GLY A 375 -5.15 -17.13 1.11
C GLY A 375 -5.05 -17.76 2.51
N PRO A 376 -5.61 -18.98 2.73
CA PRO A 376 -5.52 -19.65 4.03
C PRO A 376 -4.07 -19.89 4.50
N LYS A 377 -3.18 -20.28 3.59
CA LYS A 377 -1.76 -20.53 3.90
C LYS A 377 -1.01 -19.24 4.21
N ILE A 378 -1.32 -18.15 3.50
CA ILE A 378 -0.75 -16.83 3.81
C ILE A 378 -1.17 -16.41 5.22
N MET A 379 -2.45 -16.56 5.59
CA MET A 379 -2.92 -16.22 6.93
C MET A 379 -2.25 -17.08 8.00
N HIS A 380 -2.23 -18.40 7.83
CA HIS A 380 -1.61 -19.32 8.78
C HIS A 380 -0.13 -18.98 9.01
N TYR A 381 0.64 -18.83 7.93
CA TYR A 381 2.05 -18.41 8.01
C TYR A 381 2.20 -17.07 8.73
N SER A 382 1.33 -16.10 8.44
CA SER A 382 1.38 -14.78 9.07
C SER A 382 1.08 -14.83 10.57
N MET A 383 0.08 -15.62 10.98
CA MET A 383 -0.25 -15.83 12.39
C MET A 383 0.84 -16.57 13.16
N GLN A 384 1.58 -17.44 12.49
CA GLN A 384 2.74 -18.11 13.06
C GLN A 384 3.95 -17.16 13.24
N ASN A 385 4.11 -16.17 12.36
CA ASN A 385 5.36 -15.40 12.27
C ASN A 385 5.26 -13.93 12.71
N PHE A 386 4.06 -13.36 12.94
CA PHE A 386 3.94 -11.92 13.25
C PHE A 386 4.71 -11.46 14.48
N LYS A 387 4.89 -12.33 15.48
CA LYS A 387 5.72 -12.03 16.67
C LYS A 387 7.20 -11.88 16.30
N ASN A 388 7.69 -12.68 15.36
CA ASN A 388 9.04 -12.53 14.83
C ASN A 388 9.17 -11.24 14.01
N TRP A 389 8.15 -10.92 13.20
CA TRP A 389 8.13 -9.65 12.46
C TRP A 389 8.23 -8.45 13.39
N GLU A 390 7.49 -8.45 14.50
CA GLU A 390 7.57 -7.38 15.50
C GLU A 390 8.99 -7.20 16.04
N LYS A 391 9.64 -8.29 16.44
CA LYS A 391 11.03 -8.26 16.91
C LYS A 391 11.98 -7.73 15.84
N GLU A 392 11.84 -8.18 14.59
CA GLU A 392 12.67 -7.71 13.48
C GLU A 392 12.43 -6.22 13.18
N ILE A 393 11.17 -5.77 13.24
CA ILE A 393 10.78 -4.38 13.08
C ILE A 393 11.44 -3.51 14.16
N GLU A 394 11.36 -3.92 15.41
CA GLU A 394 11.99 -3.20 16.53
C GLU A 394 13.51 -3.15 16.38
N ASN A 395 14.13 -4.26 15.99
CA ASN A 395 15.59 -4.31 15.82
C ASN A 395 16.12 -3.29 14.82
N TRP A 396 15.41 -3.03 13.71
CA TRP A 396 15.86 -2.03 12.74
C TRP A 396 15.44 -0.60 13.12
N GLN A 397 14.37 -0.43 13.91
CA GLN A 397 13.93 0.89 14.36
C GLN A 397 14.72 1.42 15.57
N ASN A 398 15.01 0.56 16.55
CA ASN A 398 15.61 0.91 17.84
C ASN A 398 16.92 1.71 17.76
N PRO A 399 17.86 1.46 16.81
CA PRO A 399 19.06 2.27 16.68
C PRO A 399 18.79 3.77 16.44
N ILE A 400 17.68 4.09 15.76
CA ILE A 400 17.26 5.48 15.51
C ILE A 400 16.38 5.97 16.66
N LEU A 401 15.43 5.16 17.13
CA LEU A 401 14.50 5.54 18.19
C LEU A 401 15.21 5.84 19.51
N ASN A 402 16.22 5.05 19.86
CA ASN A 402 16.97 5.18 21.12
C ASN A 402 18.09 6.23 21.03
N ASN A 403 18.31 6.84 19.87
CA ASN A 403 19.33 7.87 19.72
C ASN A 403 18.80 9.21 20.29
N SER A 404 19.37 9.63 21.42
CA SER A 404 19.00 10.88 22.10
C SER A 404 19.45 12.15 21.38
N LEU A 405 20.32 12.04 20.37
CA LEU A 405 20.75 13.18 19.54
C LEU A 405 19.74 13.52 18.44
N LEU A 406 18.80 12.62 18.15
CA LEU A 406 17.79 12.81 17.12
C LEU A 406 16.48 13.32 17.74
N PRO A 407 15.86 14.37 17.17
CA PRO A 407 14.60 14.89 17.67
C PRO A 407 13.43 13.95 17.35
N ASP A 408 12.41 13.96 18.21
CA ASP A 408 11.26 13.05 18.13
C ASP A 408 10.47 13.16 16.81
N TRP A 409 10.34 14.38 16.28
CA TRP A 409 9.68 14.60 15.00
C TRP A 409 10.40 13.88 13.85
N TYR A 410 11.74 13.82 13.91
CA TYR A 410 12.54 13.16 12.89
C TYR A 410 12.39 11.64 12.98
N LYS A 411 12.40 11.09 14.21
CA LYS A 411 12.14 9.67 14.46
C LYS A 411 10.79 9.24 13.88
N SER A 412 9.76 10.05 14.03
CA SER A 412 8.45 9.80 13.41
C SER A 412 8.53 9.86 11.87
N ALA A 413 9.06 10.95 11.31
CA ALA A 413 9.09 11.17 9.87
C ALA A 413 9.92 10.10 9.13
N ILE A 414 11.12 9.78 9.61
CA ILE A 414 12.04 8.88 8.90
C ILE A 414 11.47 7.47 8.71
N PHE A 415 10.63 7.01 9.64
CA PHE A 415 9.95 5.71 9.51
C PHE A 415 8.63 5.84 8.75
N ASN A 416 7.81 6.84 9.07
CA ASN A 416 6.50 6.98 8.43
C ASN A 416 6.61 7.25 6.93
N GLU A 417 7.63 7.96 6.44
CA GLU A 417 7.86 8.18 5.00
C GLU A 417 8.20 6.89 4.23
N VAL A 418 8.62 5.82 4.90
CA VAL A 418 8.89 4.51 4.27
C VAL A 418 7.61 3.83 3.77
N TYR A 419 6.42 4.31 4.20
CA TYR A 419 5.12 3.77 3.75
C TYR A 419 5.00 3.67 2.24
N PHE A 420 5.61 4.61 1.53
CA PHE A 420 5.54 4.75 0.09
C PHE A 420 6.22 3.60 -0.67
N VAL A 421 7.11 2.84 -0.03
CA VAL A 421 7.70 1.64 -0.64
C VAL A 421 6.65 0.56 -0.91
N ALA A 422 5.64 0.45 -0.04
CA ALA A 422 4.54 -0.49 -0.23
C ALA A 422 3.33 0.18 -0.91
N ASP A 423 2.93 1.36 -0.43
CA ASP A 423 1.70 2.07 -0.83
C ASP A 423 1.94 3.14 -1.90
N GLY A 424 3.11 3.13 -2.55
CA GLY A 424 3.45 4.00 -3.68
C GLY A 424 3.02 3.45 -5.04
N GLY A 425 1.96 2.64 -5.08
CA GLY A 425 1.49 2.02 -6.33
C GLY A 425 2.36 0.83 -6.72
N SER A 426 3.12 0.30 -5.76
CA SER A 426 4.18 -0.66 -5.99
C SER A 426 3.69 -1.95 -6.64
N VAL A 427 4.47 -2.42 -7.60
CA VAL A 427 4.37 -3.74 -8.23
C VAL A 427 5.68 -4.48 -8.01
N TRP A 428 5.58 -5.74 -7.62
CA TRP A 428 6.73 -6.63 -7.52
C TRP A 428 6.35 -7.94 -8.18
N LEU A 429 7.00 -8.24 -9.29
CA LEU A 429 6.63 -9.31 -10.21
C LEU A 429 7.76 -10.34 -10.29
N LEU A 430 7.39 -11.60 -10.42
CA LEU A 430 8.37 -12.66 -10.71
C LEU A 430 9.03 -12.43 -12.07
N PRO A 431 10.28 -12.92 -12.24
CA PRO A 431 10.88 -12.98 -13.56
C PRO A 431 10.00 -13.78 -14.52
N LEU A 432 10.01 -13.39 -15.78
CA LEU A 432 9.32 -14.11 -16.84
C LEU A 432 10.06 -15.42 -17.16
N LYS A 433 9.39 -16.35 -17.84
CA LYS A 433 10.03 -17.62 -18.21
C LYS A 433 11.22 -17.40 -19.13
N GLU A 434 11.07 -16.47 -20.06
CA GLU A 434 12.07 -16.06 -21.04
C GLU A 434 13.30 -15.42 -20.38
N ASP A 435 13.15 -14.88 -19.16
CA ASP A 435 14.28 -14.29 -18.42
C ASP A 435 15.27 -15.33 -17.94
N SER A 436 14.85 -16.59 -17.76
CA SER A 436 15.77 -17.67 -17.37
C SER A 436 16.83 -17.96 -18.42
N GLU A 437 16.54 -17.64 -19.69
CA GLU A 437 17.47 -17.78 -20.81
C GLU A 437 18.26 -16.48 -21.07
N ARG A 438 17.64 -15.34 -20.79
CA ARG A 438 18.19 -14.01 -21.11
C ARG A 438 19.10 -13.44 -20.01
N LEU A 439 18.81 -13.72 -18.75
CA LEU A 439 19.49 -13.12 -17.61
C LEU A 439 20.59 -14.03 -17.07
N ASP A 440 21.73 -13.43 -16.72
CA ASP A 440 22.75 -14.13 -15.94
C ASP A 440 22.22 -14.44 -14.54
N ILE A 441 22.61 -15.57 -13.95
CA ILE A 441 22.15 -15.98 -12.60
C ILE A 441 22.53 -14.99 -11.50
N THR A 442 23.57 -14.18 -11.73
CA THR A 442 24.00 -13.12 -10.82
C THR A 442 23.25 -11.79 -11.02
N ASP A 443 22.46 -11.66 -12.10
CA ASP A 443 21.54 -10.53 -12.27
C ASP A 443 20.48 -10.60 -11.16
N PRO A 444 20.28 -9.53 -10.37
CA PRO A 444 19.32 -9.54 -9.27
C PRO A 444 17.91 -9.89 -9.73
N ARG A 445 17.53 -9.55 -10.97
CA ARG A 445 16.19 -9.83 -11.50
C ARG A 445 15.95 -11.33 -11.68
N TYR A 446 16.98 -12.15 -11.81
CA TYR A 446 16.83 -13.62 -11.85
C TYR A 446 16.16 -14.14 -10.56
N GLN A 447 16.53 -13.60 -9.40
CA GLN A 447 15.98 -14.03 -8.11
C GLN A 447 14.85 -13.14 -7.61
N TYR A 448 14.91 -11.84 -7.91
CA TYR A 448 14.04 -10.81 -7.34
C TYR A 448 13.07 -10.20 -8.36
N GLY A 449 13.15 -10.57 -9.63
CA GLY A 449 12.21 -10.14 -10.66
C GLY A 449 12.17 -8.64 -10.89
N TYR A 450 11.00 -8.15 -11.28
CA TYR A 450 10.74 -6.76 -11.64
C TYR A 450 10.08 -6.01 -10.50
N PHE A 451 10.60 -4.83 -10.19
CA PHE A 451 10.04 -3.97 -9.15
C PHE A 451 9.81 -2.57 -9.71
N GLY A 452 8.67 -1.99 -9.40
CA GLY A 452 8.39 -0.59 -9.70
C GLY A 452 7.40 0.02 -8.72
N TYR A 453 7.53 1.32 -8.50
CA TYR A 453 6.60 2.13 -7.71
C TYR A 453 6.40 3.47 -8.44
N LEU A 454 5.26 4.11 -8.25
CA LEU A 454 4.92 5.34 -8.94
C LEU A 454 5.70 6.52 -8.38
N GLU A 455 5.91 7.54 -9.20
CA GLU A 455 6.40 8.85 -8.74
C GLU A 455 5.50 9.47 -7.68
N GLY A 456 4.18 9.34 -7.86
CA GLY A 456 3.17 9.85 -6.96
C GLY A 456 1.79 9.29 -7.28
N HIS A 457 0.83 9.63 -6.43
CA HIS A 457 -0.58 9.27 -6.60
C HIS A 457 -1.22 9.96 -7.81
N GLU A 458 -0.75 11.17 -8.14
CA GLU A 458 -1.21 12.00 -9.27
C GLU A 458 -0.29 11.87 -10.51
N TYR A 459 0.93 11.39 -10.30
CA TYR A 459 1.97 11.20 -11.31
C TYR A 459 2.18 9.70 -11.54
N ARG A 460 1.37 9.12 -12.44
CA ARG A 460 1.25 7.65 -12.60
C ARG A 460 2.33 7.08 -13.53
N MET A 461 3.59 7.24 -13.13
CA MET A 461 4.76 6.80 -13.88
C MET A 461 5.64 5.94 -12.98
N TYR A 462 5.97 4.73 -13.42
CA TYR A 462 6.81 3.82 -12.64
C TYR A 462 8.26 4.28 -12.63
N ASN A 463 8.83 4.39 -11.44
CA ASN A 463 10.24 4.68 -11.19
C ASN A 463 10.75 5.92 -11.92
N THR A 464 9.99 7.01 -11.96
CA THR A 464 10.47 8.29 -12.51
C THR A 464 11.88 8.59 -11.97
N TYR A 465 12.86 8.58 -12.86
CA TYR A 465 14.25 8.28 -12.54
C TYR A 465 14.98 9.45 -11.92
N ASP A 466 14.67 10.65 -12.39
CA ASP A 466 15.14 11.91 -11.84
C ASP A 466 14.62 12.15 -10.42
N VAL A 467 13.45 11.62 -10.07
CA VAL A 467 12.87 11.62 -8.72
C VAL A 467 13.37 10.43 -7.88
N HIS A 468 13.45 9.25 -8.48
CA HIS A 468 14.01 8.03 -7.88
C HIS A 468 15.45 8.25 -7.42
N PHE A 469 16.22 9.12 -8.07
CA PHE A 469 17.54 9.57 -7.61
C PHE A 469 17.55 9.94 -6.11
N TYR A 470 16.52 10.64 -5.64
CA TYR A 470 16.39 11.06 -4.24
C TYR A 470 15.81 9.95 -3.36
N ALA A 471 14.76 9.27 -3.83
CA ALA A 471 14.04 8.26 -3.04
C ALA A 471 14.79 6.92 -2.90
N SER A 472 15.68 6.60 -3.85
CA SER A 472 16.38 5.32 -3.95
C SER A 472 17.30 5.00 -2.78
N PHE A 473 17.67 5.97 -1.94
CA PHE A 473 18.43 5.71 -0.71
C PHE A 473 17.70 4.73 0.22
N THR A 474 16.37 4.81 0.31
CA THR A 474 15.56 3.89 1.11
C THR A 474 15.70 2.46 0.58
N LEU A 475 15.58 2.25 -0.73
CA LEU A 475 15.73 0.92 -1.34
C LEU A 475 17.18 0.44 -1.29
N ALA A 476 18.16 1.28 -1.63
CA ALA A 476 19.57 0.90 -1.62
C ALA A 476 20.02 0.44 -0.22
N LYS A 477 19.52 1.08 0.84
CA LYS A 477 19.85 0.70 2.22
C LYS A 477 19.04 -0.48 2.74
N LEU A 478 17.72 -0.48 2.55
CA LEU A 478 16.82 -1.43 3.21
C LEU A 478 16.47 -2.65 2.34
N TRP A 479 16.39 -2.49 1.02
CA TRP A 479 16.09 -3.56 0.06
C TRP A 479 17.01 -3.49 -1.17
N PRO A 480 18.33 -3.62 -1.01
CA PRO A 480 19.33 -3.37 -2.06
C PRO A 480 19.10 -4.17 -3.34
N LYS A 481 18.57 -5.40 -3.25
CA LYS A 481 18.25 -6.23 -4.42
C LYS A 481 17.10 -5.67 -5.27
N LEU A 482 16.13 -4.96 -4.68
CA LEU A 482 15.10 -4.24 -5.43
C LEU A 482 15.67 -3.01 -6.14
N GLN A 483 16.54 -2.26 -5.45
CA GLN A 483 17.27 -1.14 -6.05
C GLN A 483 18.10 -1.62 -7.24
N ALA A 484 18.85 -2.70 -7.07
CA ALA A 484 19.65 -3.29 -8.14
C ALA A 484 18.77 -3.75 -9.31
N SER A 485 17.63 -4.42 -9.06
CA SER A 485 16.66 -4.77 -10.11
C SER A 485 16.21 -3.56 -10.91
N ILE A 486 15.84 -2.43 -10.26
CA ILE A 486 15.47 -1.19 -10.96
C ILE A 486 16.64 -0.69 -11.82
N GLN A 487 17.87 -0.65 -11.28
CA GLN A 487 19.00 -0.12 -12.04
C GLN A 487 19.32 -0.97 -13.28
N TYR A 488 19.24 -2.30 -13.17
CA TYR A 488 19.40 -3.21 -14.31
C TYR A 488 18.31 -3.00 -15.37
N MET A 489 17.07 -2.65 -14.96
CA MET A 489 16.02 -2.28 -15.90
C MET A 489 16.36 -1.00 -16.65
N PHE A 490 16.77 0.06 -15.96
CA PHE A 490 17.20 1.30 -16.61
C PHE A 490 18.38 1.07 -17.55
N ARG A 491 19.39 0.29 -17.11
CA ARG A 491 20.55 -0.10 -17.93
C ARG A 491 20.11 -0.67 -19.28
N ASP A 492 19.22 -1.66 -19.26
CA ASP A 492 18.79 -2.36 -20.48
C ASP A 492 18.02 -1.45 -21.45
N THR A 493 17.44 -0.34 -20.98
CA THR A 493 16.72 0.60 -21.83
C THR A 493 17.62 1.60 -22.55
N ILE A 494 18.86 1.82 -22.10
CA ILE A 494 19.73 2.91 -22.59
C ILE A 494 20.10 2.71 -24.06
N ASP A 495 20.48 1.50 -24.48
CA ASP A 495 20.84 1.21 -25.87
C ASP A 495 19.62 0.91 -26.77
N ASN A 496 18.42 0.91 -26.20
CA ASN A 496 17.18 0.71 -26.94
C ASN A 496 16.55 2.03 -27.37
N SER A 497 16.00 2.03 -28.59
CA SER A 497 15.13 3.09 -29.12
C SER A 497 13.70 2.57 -29.31
N LEU A 498 12.71 3.38 -28.96
CA LEU A 498 11.31 3.12 -29.29
C LEU A 498 10.88 4.03 -30.43
N ASN A 499 10.74 3.44 -31.63
CA ASN A 499 10.38 4.12 -32.87
C ASN A 499 8.88 4.49 -32.94
N ILE A 500 8.35 5.04 -31.85
CA ILE A 500 6.98 5.52 -31.71
C ILE A 500 7.04 7.04 -31.67
N THR A 501 6.59 7.70 -32.73
CA THR A 501 6.55 9.17 -32.77
C THR A 501 5.44 9.71 -31.88
N ARG A 502 5.77 10.71 -31.05
CA ARG A 502 4.83 11.40 -30.16
C ARG A 502 5.03 12.91 -30.24
N LYS A 503 3.97 13.65 -29.95
CA LYS A 503 4.00 15.12 -29.90
C LYS A 503 4.07 15.57 -28.44
N HIS A 504 5.11 16.31 -28.07
CA HIS A 504 5.32 16.79 -26.70
C HIS A 504 4.35 17.93 -26.37
N LEU A 505 3.81 17.94 -25.14
CA LEU A 505 2.75 18.89 -24.77
C LEU A 505 3.27 20.32 -24.57
N SER A 506 4.48 20.50 -24.03
CA SER A 506 5.04 21.81 -23.71
C SER A 506 5.34 22.64 -24.96
N CYS A 507 6.12 22.10 -25.90
CA CYS A 507 6.57 22.80 -27.11
C CYS A 507 5.79 22.44 -28.38
N GLY A 508 5.11 21.29 -28.41
CA GLY A 508 4.36 20.82 -29.58
C GLY A 508 5.23 20.21 -30.69
N THR A 509 6.53 19.99 -30.46
CA THR A 509 7.40 19.27 -31.40
C THR A 509 7.09 17.77 -31.38
N SER A 510 7.45 17.08 -32.47
CA SER A 510 7.35 15.63 -32.55
C SER A 510 8.72 15.00 -32.39
N GLY A 511 8.82 13.93 -31.61
CA GLY A 511 10.03 13.16 -31.37
C GLY A 511 9.74 11.68 -31.19
N LEU A 512 10.80 10.87 -31.11
CA LEU A 512 10.66 9.46 -30.72
C LEU A 512 10.32 9.37 -29.24
N ARG A 513 9.53 8.36 -28.86
CA ARG A 513 9.25 8.06 -27.45
C ARG A 513 10.54 7.80 -26.66
N LYS A 514 11.52 7.13 -27.26
CA LYS A 514 12.81 6.82 -26.63
C LYS A 514 13.93 6.80 -27.68
N TYR A 515 14.98 7.58 -27.44
CA TYR A 515 16.22 7.59 -28.22
C TYR A 515 17.28 6.70 -27.58
N LYS A 516 18.26 6.24 -28.37
CA LYS A 516 19.46 5.56 -27.83
C LYS A 516 20.30 6.51 -26.99
N TYR A 517 21.05 5.93 -26.05
CA TYR A 517 22.05 6.62 -25.20
C TYR A 517 21.47 7.72 -24.30
N SER A 518 20.14 7.71 -24.11
CA SER A 518 19.46 8.49 -23.09
C SER A 518 18.83 7.53 -22.07
N VAL A 519 18.98 7.83 -20.79
CA VAL A 519 18.22 7.17 -19.73
C VAL A 519 16.74 7.60 -19.89
N PRO A 520 15.76 6.67 -19.88
CA PRO A 520 14.37 7.08 -19.88
C PRO A 520 14.01 7.84 -18.60
N HIS A 521 13.04 8.73 -18.70
CA HIS A 521 12.46 9.41 -17.54
C HIS A 521 11.77 8.43 -16.60
N ASP A 522 11.01 7.47 -17.12
CA ASP A 522 10.24 6.52 -16.33
C ASP A 522 10.14 5.16 -17.03
N LEU A 523 9.81 4.11 -16.26
CA LEU A 523 9.58 2.75 -16.75
C LEU A 523 8.13 2.51 -17.21
N GLY A 524 7.35 3.56 -17.46
CA GLY A 524 6.05 3.47 -18.13
C GLY A 524 4.83 3.71 -17.23
N ASP A 525 3.66 3.52 -17.84
CA ASP A 525 2.34 3.83 -17.29
C ASP A 525 1.59 2.53 -16.92
N PRO A 526 0.98 2.44 -15.73
CA PRO A 526 0.11 1.31 -15.33
C PRO A 526 -1.00 0.93 -16.31
N GLU A 527 -1.47 1.85 -17.16
CA GLU A 527 -2.51 1.60 -18.17
C GLU A 527 -1.94 1.29 -19.57
N GLU A 528 -0.62 1.16 -19.70
CA GLU A 528 0.06 0.70 -20.91
C GLU A 528 0.68 -0.70 -20.73
N ASP A 529 1.98 -0.82 -21.01
CA ASP A 529 2.80 -2.02 -20.86
C ASP A 529 4.11 -1.58 -20.19
N PRO A 530 4.10 -1.36 -18.86
CA PRO A 530 5.27 -0.86 -18.14
C PRO A 530 6.45 -1.83 -18.30
N PHE A 531 7.65 -1.32 -18.09
CA PHE A 531 8.95 -1.94 -18.37
C PHE A 531 9.30 -2.06 -19.87
N ASN A 532 8.31 -2.26 -20.74
CA ASN A 532 8.51 -2.33 -22.19
C ASN A 532 8.28 -0.97 -22.87
N LEU A 533 7.20 -0.28 -22.50
CA LEU A 533 6.81 1.04 -23.00
C LEU A 533 7.25 2.15 -22.03
N VAL A 534 8.56 2.32 -21.89
CA VAL A 534 9.22 3.37 -21.08
C VAL A 534 8.95 4.78 -21.62
N ASN A 535 9.22 5.84 -20.84
CA ASN A 535 8.88 7.23 -21.16
C ASN A 535 7.36 7.40 -21.40
N ALA A 536 6.57 7.16 -20.36
CA ALA A 536 5.18 7.57 -20.33
C ALA A 536 5.04 9.08 -20.28
N TYR A 537 5.93 9.79 -19.58
CA TYR A 537 5.97 11.25 -19.53
C TYR A 537 5.99 11.87 -20.93
N LEU A 538 5.06 12.80 -21.18
CA LEU A 538 4.80 13.38 -22.51
C LEU A 538 4.89 14.92 -22.53
N VAL A 539 5.15 15.57 -21.41
CA VAL A 539 5.13 17.05 -21.36
C VAL A 539 6.34 17.63 -22.08
N HIS A 540 7.54 17.17 -21.76
CA HIS A 540 8.79 17.56 -22.42
C HIS A 540 9.41 16.40 -23.21
N ASP A 541 10.39 16.72 -24.06
CA ASP A 541 11.31 15.74 -24.60
C ASP A 541 12.39 15.46 -23.55
N VAL A 542 12.30 14.29 -22.93
CA VAL A 542 13.20 13.86 -21.86
C VAL A 542 14.51 13.29 -22.36
N SER A 543 14.62 13.01 -23.67
CA SER A 543 15.84 12.40 -24.23
C SER A 543 17.04 13.34 -24.17
N GLU A 544 16.78 14.64 -24.09
CA GLU A 544 17.78 15.70 -23.98
C GLU A 544 17.82 16.32 -22.57
N TRP A 545 17.21 15.70 -21.56
CA TRP A 545 17.35 16.20 -20.19
C TRP A 545 18.78 16.03 -19.67
N ARG A 546 19.28 17.09 -19.04
CA ARG A 546 20.67 17.25 -18.60
C ARG A 546 21.03 16.45 -17.35
N ASP A 547 20.03 16.04 -16.58
CA ASP A 547 20.22 15.38 -15.30
C ASP A 547 20.07 13.86 -15.35
N LEU A 548 19.18 13.30 -16.18
CA LEU A 548 18.89 11.85 -16.20
C LEU A 548 20.13 10.97 -16.42
N ASN A 549 20.91 11.27 -17.46
CA ASN A 549 22.14 10.53 -17.79
C ASN A 549 23.16 10.60 -16.63
N LEU A 550 23.38 11.79 -16.06
CA LEU A 550 24.35 12.00 -14.99
C LEU A 550 23.87 11.38 -13.66
N LYS A 551 22.57 11.46 -13.37
CA LYS A 551 21.93 10.78 -12.24
C LYS A 551 22.08 9.26 -12.33
N PHE A 552 22.06 8.69 -13.54
CA PHE A 552 22.33 7.26 -13.73
C PHE A 552 23.75 6.88 -13.35
N VAL A 553 24.75 7.67 -13.79
CA VAL A 553 26.15 7.44 -13.44
C VAL A 553 26.37 7.56 -11.93
N LEU A 554 25.83 8.61 -11.31
CA LEU A 554 25.95 8.83 -9.87
C LEU A 554 25.27 7.73 -9.06
N GLN A 555 24.08 7.28 -9.47
CA GLN A 555 23.38 6.17 -8.80
C GLN A 555 24.12 4.85 -8.96
N CYS A 556 24.60 4.50 -10.17
CA CYS A 556 25.42 3.31 -10.37
C CYS A 556 26.64 3.30 -9.45
N TYR A 557 27.33 4.44 -9.31
CA TYR A 557 28.50 4.52 -8.44
C TYR A 557 28.13 4.45 -6.95
N ARG A 558 27.06 5.13 -6.52
CA ARG A 558 26.53 5.03 -5.15
C ARG A 558 26.18 3.58 -4.82
N ASP A 559 25.41 2.93 -5.68
CA ASP A 559 24.94 1.56 -5.50
C ASP A 559 26.13 0.60 -5.46
N TYR A 560 27.13 0.76 -6.33
CA TYR A 560 28.38 0.01 -6.26
C TYR A 560 29.06 0.14 -4.88
N ILE A 561 29.23 1.36 -4.38
CA ILE A 561 29.86 1.61 -3.08
C ILE A 561 29.04 1.00 -1.93
N MET A 562 27.70 1.07 -2.01
CA MET A 562 26.82 0.49 -1.00
C MET A 562 26.77 -1.04 -1.06
N PHE A 563 26.84 -1.64 -2.24
CA PHE A 563 26.71 -3.08 -2.44
C PHE A 563 28.04 -3.82 -2.34
N GLY A 564 29.16 -3.14 -2.61
CA GLY A 564 30.49 -3.76 -2.67
C GLY A 564 30.63 -4.77 -3.82
N ASP A 565 29.85 -4.62 -4.89
CA ASP A 565 29.72 -5.62 -5.97
C ASP A 565 30.44 -5.14 -7.25
N ASN A 566 31.64 -5.68 -7.49
CA ASN A 566 32.41 -5.36 -8.69
C ASN A 566 31.75 -5.84 -9.99
N LYS A 567 30.95 -6.91 -9.94
CA LYS A 567 30.23 -7.39 -11.12
C LYS A 567 29.11 -6.44 -11.48
N TYR A 568 28.35 -5.95 -10.49
CA TYR A 568 27.35 -4.90 -10.71
C TYR A 568 27.95 -3.72 -11.48
N LEU A 569 29.11 -3.21 -11.02
CA LEU A 569 29.76 -2.07 -11.70
C LEU A 569 30.20 -2.44 -13.12
N ALA A 570 30.80 -3.62 -13.32
CA ALA A 570 31.21 -4.10 -14.63
C ALA A 570 30.01 -4.21 -15.60
N ASP A 571 28.87 -4.68 -15.10
CA ASP A 571 27.63 -4.81 -15.87
C ASP A 571 27.02 -3.44 -16.24
N MET A 572 27.16 -2.42 -15.38
CA MET A 572 26.67 -1.06 -15.64
C MET A 572 27.61 -0.25 -16.55
N TYR A 573 28.91 -0.53 -16.51
CA TYR A 573 29.96 0.30 -17.11
C TYR A 573 29.76 0.60 -18.61
N PRO A 574 29.36 -0.35 -19.48
CA PRO A 574 29.12 -0.04 -20.89
C PRO A 574 28.08 1.06 -21.08
N GLN A 575 26.99 1.02 -20.32
CA GLN A 575 25.94 2.03 -20.43
C GLN A 575 26.31 3.34 -19.75
N ILE A 576 27.08 3.30 -18.65
CA ILE A 576 27.70 4.50 -18.05
C ILE A 576 28.52 5.25 -19.10
N LYS A 577 29.35 4.53 -19.87
CA LYS A 577 30.16 5.12 -20.93
C LYS A 577 29.29 5.76 -22.02
N ASN A 578 28.28 5.03 -22.52
CA ASN A 578 27.38 5.52 -23.56
C ASN A 578 26.66 6.82 -23.15
N VAL A 579 26.14 6.88 -21.92
CA VAL A 579 25.41 8.08 -21.45
C VAL A 579 26.35 9.24 -21.18
N MET A 580 27.58 8.99 -20.71
CA MET A 580 28.61 10.02 -20.54
C MET A 580 29.07 10.58 -21.88
N GLU A 581 29.32 9.73 -22.88
CA GLU A 581 29.68 10.18 -24.24
C GLU A 581 28.58 11.05 -24.84
N LYS A 582 27.30 10.67 -24.67
CA LYS A 582 26.17 11.54 -25.06
C LYS A 582 26.21 12.86 -24.29
N SER A 583 26.37 12.83 -22.97
CA SER A 583 26.32 14.03 -22.13
C SER A 583 27.47 15.00 -22.39
N LEU A 584 28.65 14.52 -22.79
CA LEU A 584 29.77 15.38 -23.21
C LEU A 584 29.43 16.21 -24.45
N THR A 585 28.49 15.79 -25.30
CA THR A 585 28.07 16.60 -26.46
C THR A 585 27.28 17.86 -26.08
N TRP A 586 26.82 17.96 -24.83
CA TRP A 586 26.15 19.16 -24.31
C TRP A 586 27.12 20.23 -23.80
N ASP A 587 28.41 19.91 -23.63
CA ASP A 587 29.47 20.93 -23.49
C ASP A 587 29.76 21.50 -24.88
N THR A 588 29.13 22.63 -25.19
CA THR A 588 29.23 23.27 -26.51
C THR A 588 30.31 24.34 -26.59
N ASN A 589 30.89 24.73 -25.46
CA ASN A 589 31.88 25.80 -25.35
C ASN A 589 33.29 25.29 -24.97
N GLY A 590 33.42 24.02 -24.58
CA GLY A 590 34.66 23.34 -24.23
C GLY A 590 35.20 23.68 -22.83
N ASP A 591 34.38 24.23 -21.93
CA ASP A 591 34.79 24.62 -20.57
C ASP A 591 34.75 23.46 -19.56
N GLY A 592 34.28 22.28 -19.98
CA GLY A 592 34.13 21.09 -19.14
C GLY A 592 32.79 20.99 -18.42
N MET A 593 31.83 21.89 -18.67
CA MET A 593 30.49 21.91 -18.11
C MET A 593 29.44 21.73 -19.21
N ILE A 594 28.35 21.01 -18.89
CA ILE A 594 27.24 20.85 -19.82
C ILE A 594 26.34 22.08 -19.84
N GLU A 595 25.81 22.41 -21.02
CA GLU A 595 24.94 23.56 -21.19
C GLU A 595 23.46 23.19 -21.12
N ASN A 596 22.72 23.78 -20.17
CA ASN A 596 21.26 23.76 -20.23
C ASN A 596 20.77 24.54 -21.46
N SER A 597 19.76 23.99 -22.13
CA SER A 597 19.26 24.42 -23.44
C SER A 597 18.49 25.75 -23.44
N GLY A 598 18.29 26.39 -22.29
CA GLY A 598 17.35 27.51 -22.16
C GLY A 598 15.88 27.07 -22.18
N THR A 599 15.64 25.77 -21.93
CA THR A 599 14.32 25.19 -21.69
C THR A 599 14.31 24.47 -20.34
N ALA A 600 13.16 23.95 -19.91
CA ALA A 600 13.11 23.08 -18.74
C ALA A 600 13.55 21.66 -19.14
N ASP A 601 14.83 21.36 -18.96
CA ASP A 601 15.50 20.14 -19.40
C ASP A 601 16.11 19.34 -18.24
N GLN A 602 15.43 19.35 -17.09
CA GLN A 602 15.81 18.65 -15.87
C GLN A 602 14.60 18.52 -14.93
N THR A 603 14.74 17.78 -13.83
CA THR A 603 13.68 17.44 -12.85
C THR A 603 12.76 18.59 -12.41
N PHE A 604 13.26 19.83 -12.32
CA PHE A 604 12.44 21.02 -12.13
C PHE A 604 11.84 21.43 -13.47
N ASP A 605 10.90 20.63 -13.97
CA ASP A 605 10.36 20.61 -15.34
C ASP A 605 9.57 21.86 -15.78
N THR A 606 9.42 22.83 -14.88
CA THR A 606 8.86 24.16 -15.17
C THR A 606 9.84 25.31 -14.94
N TRP A 607 11.03 25.02 -14.40
CA TRP A 607 12.08 26.01 -14.13
C TRP A 607 13.14 25.97 -15.24
N ILE A 608 13.18 27.03 -16.04
CA ILE A 608 14.14 27.17 -17.12
C ILE A 608 15.53 27.44 -16.56
N MET A 609 16.50 26.62 -16.97
CA MET A 609 17.92 26.82 -16.72
C MET A 609 18.64 27.15 -18.03
N THR A 610 19.71 27.95 -17.92
CA THR A 610 20.63 28.24 -19.03
C THR A 610 22.03 27.89 -18.59
N GLY A 611 22.88 27.56 -19.56
CA GLY A 611 24.29 27.29 -19.40
C GLY A 611 25.08 28.23 -18.48
N ILE A 612 26.24 27.75 -18.04
CA ILE A 612 27.16 28.53 -17.21
C ILE A 612 27.86 29.54 -18.13
N ARG A 613 27.81 30.82 -17.76
CA ARG A 613 28.40 31.91 -18.55
C ARG A 613 29.86 32.15 -18.21
#